data_AF-A0A644WG95-F1
#
_entry.id   AF-A0A644WG95-F1
#
_cell.length_a   1.000
_cell.length_b   1.000
_cell.length_c   1.000
_cell.angle_alpha   90.00
_cell.angle_beta   90.00
_cell.angle_gamma   90.00
#
_symmetry.space_group_name_H-M   'P 1'
#
loop_
_entity.id
_entity.type
_entity.pdbx_description
1 polymer ?
#
loop_
_entity_poly.entity_id
_entity_poly.type
_entity_poly.pdbx_seq_one_letter_code
_entity_poly.pdbx_strand_id
1 'polypeptide(L)'
;MTMQERLREIIKPNYPLHLRAPDFEGFTGSLYHGEIIRIYRALGGRLEIYPTRARGYDLSTEGFDIELDEYLHFNRYRLVTLESDIYVELPMFLQKSYKEWCTPDGIAENKCMQTGSHRRV
;
A
#
# COMPACT_ATOMS: atom_id res chain seq x y z
N MET A 1 20.89 -1.51 -12.45
CA MET A 1 19.59 -2.13 -12.17
C MET A 1 18.91 -1.34 -11.06
N THR A 2 17.73 -0.79 -11.33
CA THR A 2 16.93 -0.02 -10.36
C THR A 2 16.36 -0.93 -9.27
N MET A 3 15.88 -0.36 -8.17
CA MET A 3 15.19 -1.12 -7.10
C MET A 3 13.96 -1.86 -7.66
N GLN A 4 13.22 -1.20 -8.55
CA GLN A 4 12.05 -1.73 -9.23
C GLN A 4 12.38 -2.95 -10.08
N GLU A 5 13.46 -2.87 -10.87
CA GLU A 5 13.94 -3.99 -11.68
C GLU A 5 14.36 -5.18 -10.79
N ARG A 6 15.08 -4.92 -9.70
CA ARG A 6 15.44 -5.97 -8.73
C ARG A 6 14.22 -6.64 -8.13
N LEU A 7 13.25 -5.85 -7.70
CA LEU A 7 12.02 -6.35 -7.08
C LEU A 7 11.20 -7.18 -8.07
N ARG A 8 11.11 -6.74 -9.33
CA ARG A 8 10.45 -7.48 -10.40
C ARG A 8 11.06 -8.87 -10.61
N GLU A 9 12.39 -8.97 -10.63
CA GLU A 9 13.09 -10.26 -10.78
C GLU A 9 12.86 -11.21 -9.60
N ILE A 10 12.64 -10.67 -8.39
CA ILE A 10 12.34 -11.49 -7.20
C ILE A 10 10.89 -12.02 -7.22
N ILE A 11 9.94 -11.21 -7.69
CA ILE A 11 8.50 -11.53 -7.62
C ILE A 11 8.07 -12.43 -8.77
N LYS A 12 8.50 -12.11 -10.00
CA LYS A 12 8.04 -12.76 -11.24
C LYS A 12 8.09 -14.29 -11.22
N PRO A 13 9.10 -14.96 -10.62
CA PRO A 13 9.15 -16.42 -10.58
C PRO A 13 8.00 -17.08 -9.81
N ASN A 14 7.46 -16.40 -8.79
CA ASN A 14 6.43 -16.95 -7.91
C ASN A 14 5.04 -16.34 -8.14
N TYR A 15 4.99 -15.13 -8.67
CA TYR A 15 3.76 -14.39 -8.93
C TYR A 15 3.85 -13.77 -10.33
N PRO A 16 3.25 -14.42 -11.35
CA PRO A 16 3.22 -13.89 -12.70
C PRO A 16 2.73 -12.45 -12.71
N LEU A 17 3.45 -11.60 -13.44
CA LEU A 17 3.06 -10.20 -13.59
C LEU A 17 1.77 -10.12 -14.40
N HIS A 18 0.78 -9.41 -13.88
CA HIS A 18 -0.50 -9.19 -14.53
C HIS A 18 -0.62 -7.71 -14.88
N LEU A 19 -1.16 -7.39 -16.06
CA LEU A 19 -1.20 -6.01 -16.55
C LEU A 19 -2.43 -5.22 -16.11
N ARG A 20 -3.38 -5.85 -15.40
CA ARG A 20 -4.65 -5.21 -15.03
C ARG A 20 -5.01 -5.41 -13.56
N ALA A 21 -4.88 -4.34 -12.78
CA ALA A 21 -5.59 -4.19 -11.53
C ALA A 21 -7.12 -4.17 -11.77
N PRO A 22 -7.94 -4.48 -10.76
CA PRO A 22 -9.40 -4.32 -10.88
C PRO A 22 -9.76 -2.90 -11.29
N ASP A 23 -10.75 -2.75 -12.18
CA ASP A 23 -11.28 -1.44 -12.53
C ASP A 23 -12.23 -0.91 -11.44
N PHE A 24 -12.72 0.31 -11.63
CA PHE A 24 -13.60 0.95 -10.65
C PHE A 24 -14.89 0.13 -10.38
N GLU A 25 -15.44 -0.53 -11.40
CA GLU A 25 -16.63 -1.38 -11.25
C GLU A 25 -16.30 -2.61 -10.40
N GLY A 26 -15.17 -3.29 -10.66
CA GLY A 26 -14.71 -4.40 -9.82
C GLY A 26 -14.51 -4.00 -8.36
N PHE A 27 -14.01 -2.79 -8.10
CA PHE A 27 -13.84 -2.27 -6.74
C PHE A 27 -15.17 -1.97 -6.05
N THR A 28 -16.07 -1.25 -6.72
CA THR A 28 -17.38 -0.85 -6.15
C THR A 28 -18.34 -2.02 -5.97
N GLY A 29 -18.25 -3.03 -6.82
CA GLY A 29 -19.03 -4.26 -6.71
C GLY A 29 -18.50 -5.27 -5.68
N SER A 30 -17.33 -5.03 -5.08
CA SER A 30 -16.74 -5.96 -4.12
C SER A 30 -17.44 -5.90 -2.75
N LEU A 31 -17.42 -7.03 -2.03
CA LEU A 31 -17.88 -7.09 -0.63
C LEU A 31 -17.08 -6.17 0.30
N TYR A 32 -15.89 -5.75 -0.12
CA TYR A 32 -14.98 -4.89 0.64
C TYR A 32 -15.19 -3.40 0.38
N HIS A 33 -16.09 -3.01 -0.53
CA HIS A 33 -16.23 -1.61 -0.96
C HIS A 33 -16.46 -0.64 0.22
N GLY A 34 -17.36 -0.97 1.14
CA GLY A 34 -17.65 -0.11 2.30
C GLY A 34 -16.43 0.12 3.18
N GLU A 35 -15.62 -0.91 3.36
CA GLU A 35 -14.42 -0.88 4.18
C GLU A 35 -13.26 -0.13 3.49
N ILE A 36 -13.12 -0.32 2.18
CA ILE A 36 -12.19 0.45 1.33
C ILE A 36 -12.51 1.95 1.42
N ILE A 37 -13.80 2.32 1.31
CA ILE A 37 -14.23 3.72 1.44
C ILE A 37 -13.93 4.26 2.84
N ARG A 38 -14.21 3.49 3.90
CA ARG A 38 -13.93 3.91 5.28
C ARG A 38 -12.46 4.26 5.45
N ILE A 39 -11.56 3.39 5.01
CA ILE A 39 -10.11 3.62 5.09
C ILE A 39 -9.67 4.78 4.21
N TYR A 40 -10.16 4.87 2.97
CA TYR A 40 -9.88 5.99 2.07
C TYR A 40 -10.22 7.34 2.72
N ARG A 41 -11.37 7.45 3.40
CA ARG A 41 -11.77 8.65 4.14
C ARG A 41 -10.88 8.90 5.35
N ALA A 42 -10.52 7.86 6.11
CA ALA A 42 -9.62 7.97 7.26
C ALA A 42 -8.22 8.47 6.88
N LEU A 43 -7.74 8.13 5.67
CA LEU A 43 -6.51 8.65 5.08
C LEU A 43 -6.62 10.09 4.55
N GLY A 44 -7.78 10.74 4.72
CA GLY A 44 -8.03 12.10 4.25
C GLY A 44 -8.54 12.20 2.81
N GLY A 45 -8.94 11.08 2.21
CA GLY A 45 -9.52 11.02 0.87
C GLY A 45 -10.81 11.84 0.74
N ARG A 46 -10.88 12.71 -0.28
CA ARG A 46 -12.01 13.64 -0.47
C ARG A 46 -12.83 13.38 -1.73
N LEU A 47 -12.31 12.65 -2.70
CA LEU A 47 -13.01 12.43 -3.96
C LEU A 47 -14.21 11.50 -3.77
N GLU A 48 -15.25 11.72 -4.54
CA GLU A 48 -16.39 10.80 -4.64
C GLU A 48 -16.00 9.56 -5.45
N ILE A 49 -15.30 9.79 -6.56
CA ILE A 49 -14.65 8.76 -7.37
C ILE A 49 -13.16 8.74 -7.01
N TYR A 50 -12.75 7.75 -6.23
CA TYR A 50 -11.37 7.56 -5.81
C TYR A 50 -10.55 6.85 -6.89
N PRO A 51 -9.25 7.15 -7.02
CA PRO A 51 -8.39 6.50 -8.01
C PRO A 51 -8.19 5.03 -7.64
N THR A 52 -8.47 4.12 -8.59
CA THR A 52 -8.31 2.67 -8.42
C THR A 52 -7.18 2.06 -9.25
N ARG A 53 -6.52 2.87 -10.09
CA ARG A 53 -5.49 2.39 -11.01
C ARG A 53 -4.11 2.48 -10.36
N ALA A 54 -3.43 1.34 -10.32
CA ALA A 54 -1.98 1.28 -10.15
C ALA A 54 -1.28 2.17 -11.19
N ARG A 55 -0.28 2.94 -10.77
CA ARG A 55 0.52 3.83 -11.61
C ARG A 55 1.66 3.07 -12.28
N GLY A 56 2.29 3.67 -13.28
CA GLY A 56 3.36 3.02 -14.06
C GLY A 56 4.62 2.63 -13.26
N TYR A 57 4.75 3.06 -12.00
CA TYR A 57 5.83 2.67 -11.09
C TYR A 57 5.47 1.46 -10.21
N ASP A 58 4.22 1.02 -10.22
CA ASP A 58 3.73 -0.08 -9.40
C ASP A 58 3.92 -1.42 -10.12
N LEU A 59 3.93 -2.51 -9.34
CA LEU A 59 4.04 -3.87 -9.86
C LEU A 59 2.72 -4.61 -9.62
N SER A 60 2.03 -4.94 -10.70
CA SER A 60 0.81 -5.75 -10.65
C SER A 60 1.13 -7.23 -10.90
N THR A 61 0.57 -8.09 -10.06
CA THR A 61 0.63 -9.56 -10.19
C THR A 61 -0.78 -10.12 -10.34
N GLU A 62 -0.92 -11.40 -10.68
CA GLU A 62 -2.25 -12.05 -10.77
C GLU A 62 -3.03 -12.02 -9.44
N GLY A 63 -2.35 -11.93 -8.30
CA GLY A 63 -3.01 -11.96 -6.98
C GLY A 63 -3.06 -10.63 -6.24
N PHE A 64 -2.13 -9.71 -6.52
CA PHE A 64 -2.00 -8.47 -5.76
C PHE A 64 -1.17 -7.41 -6.50
N ASP A 65 -1.41 -6.15 -6.14
CA ASP A 65 -0.60 -5.00 -6.56
C ASP A 65 0.42 -4.62 -5.49
N ILE A 66 1.58 -4.15 -5.93
CA ILE A 66 2.63 -3.60 -5.06
C ILE A 66 2.89 -2.16 -5.47
N GLU A 67 2.47 -1.26 -4.59
CA GLU A 67 2.74 0.17 -4.73
C GLU A 67 4.06 0.54 -4.05
N LEU A 68 4.93 1.22 -4.79
CA LEU A 68 6.23 1.70 -4.30
C LEU A 68 6.12 3.19 -3.97
N ASP A 69 5.69 3.47 -2.75
CA ASP A 69 5.41 4.82 -2.27
C ASP A 69 6.66 5.55 -1.72
N GLU A 70 6.61 6.88 -1.65
CA GLU A 70 7.70 7.74 -1.18
C GLU A 70 7.75 7.83 0.35
N TYR A 71 8.96 7.98 0.88
CA TYR A 71 9.30 7.75 2.29
C TYR A 71 8.61 8.66 3.33
N LEU A 72 8.07 9.82 2.96
CA LEU A 72 7.75 10.89 3.91
C LEU A 72 6.45 10.72 4.72
N HIS A 73 5.49 9.92 4.26
CA HIS A 73 4.20 9.71 4.95
C HIS A 73 3.83 8.23 5.12
N PHE A 74 4.82 7.37 4.84
CA PHE A 74 4.63 5.97 4.53
C PHE A 74 4.10 5.14 5.72
N ASN A 75 4.57 5.40 6.95
CA ASN A 75 4.17 4.60 8.11
C ASN A 75 2.84 5.07 8.72
N ARG A 76 2.58 6.37 8.69
CA ARG A 76 1.33 6.94 9.24
C ARG A 76 0.10 6.48 8.45
N TYR A 77 0.19 6.51 7.12
CA TYR A 77 -0.89 5.99 6.27
C TYR A 77 -1.03 4.48 6.39
N ARG A 78 0.08 3.73 6.47
CA ARG A 78 0.02 2.28 6.73
C ARG A 78 -0.68 1.94 8.02
N LEU A 79 -0.37 2.65 9.11
CA LEU A 79 -0.99 2.35 10.40
C LEU A 79 -2.52 2.48 10.31
N VAL A 80 -3.02 3.53 9.65
CA VAL A 80 -4.45 3.73 9.40
C VAL A 80 -5.02 2.63 8.48
N THR A 81 -4.34 2.31 7.38
CA THR A 81 -4.76 1.22 6.48
C THR A 81 -4.86 -0.14 7.20
N LEU A 82 -3.96 -0.39 8.15
CA LEU A 82 -3.93 -1.62 8.95
C LEU A 82 -5.06 -1.69 9.99
N GLU A 83 -5.80 -0.60 10.23
CA GLU A 83 -7.06 -0.62 10.98
C GLU A 83 -8.21 -1.21 10.17
N SER A 84 -7.96 -1.63 8.93
CA SER A 84 -8.97 -2.29 8.13
C SER A 84 -9.21 -3.73 8.57
N ASP A 85 -10.48 -4.11 8.65
CA ASP A 85 -10.90 -5.48 8.97
C ASP A 85 -10.54 -6.47 7.84
N ILE A 86 -10.30 -5.97 6.62
CA ILE A 86 -9.81 -6.79 5.49
C ILE A 86 -8.51 -7.52 5.85
N TYR A 87 -7.64 -6.92 6.67
CA TYR A 87 -6.40 -7.55 7.10
C TYR A 87 -6.60 -8.69 8.12
N VAL A 88 -7.75 -8.76 8.78
CA VAL A 88 -8.10 -9.90 9.64
C VAL A 88 -8.30 -11.17 8.79
N GLU A 89 -8.78 -11.00 7.56
CA GLU A 89 -8.99 -12.09 6.60
C GLU A 89 -7.69 -12.52 5.88
N LEU A 90 -6.55 -11.89 6.18
CA LEU A 90 -5.23 -12.19 5.61
C LEU A 90 -4.33 -12.92 6.66
N PRO A 91 -4.53 -14.22 6.92
CA PRO A 91 -3.89 -14.93 8.03
C PRO A 91 -2.37 -15.02 7.94
N MET A 92 -1.79 -14.87 6.74
CA MET A 92 -0.34 -14.91 6.51
C MET A 92 0.35 -13.58 6.79
N PHE A 93 -0.39 -12.54 7.15
CA PHE A 93 0.16 -11.22 7.39
C PHE A 93 0.30 -10.95 8.89
N LEU A 94 1.52 -10.69 9.36
CA LEU A 94 1.83 -10.40 10.76
C LEU A 94 1.37 -9.00 11.16
N GLN A 95 0.05 -8.78 11.18
CA GLN A 95 -0.57 -7.46 11.35
C GLN A 95 -0.10 -6.75 12.62
N LYS A 96 0.00 -7.46 13.75
CA LYS A 96 0.45 -6.90 15.02
C LYS A 96 1.89 -6.36 14.92
N SER A 97 2.82 -7.19 14.48
CA SER A 97 4.23 -6.81 14.34
C SER A 97 4.41 -5.66 13.35
N TYR A 98 3.61 -5.63 12.29
CA TYR A 98 3.68 -4.55 11.31
C TYR A 98 3.08 -3.23 11.83
N LYS A 99 1.98 -3.28 12.59
CA LYS A 99 1.44 -2.11 13.30
C LYS A 99 2.44 -1.53 14.28
N GLU A 100 3.11 -2.37 15.07
CA GLU A 100 4.16 -1.97 16.01
C GLU A 100 5.33 -1.29 15.27
N TRP A 101 5.74 -1.83 14.12
CA TRP A 101 6.79 -1.24 13.29
C TRP A 101 6.41 0.14 12.72
N CYS A 102 5.13 0.36 12.40
CA CYS A 102 4.62 1.62 11.84
C CYS A 102 4.24 2.68 12.88
N THR A 103 4.56 2.49 14.16
CA THR A 103 4.25 3.47 15.22
C THR A 103 4.92 4.83 14.95
N PRO A 104 4.22 5.98 15.18
CA PRO A 104 4.75 7.32 14.86
C PRO A 104 6.05 7.71 15.59
N ASP A 105 6.35 7.08 16.71
CA ASP A 105 7.58 7.25 17.49
C ASP A 105 8.59 6.09 17.27
N GLY A 106 8.23 5.12 16.44
CA GLY A 106 9.01 3.93 16.16
C GLY A 106 10.27 4.18 15.32
N ILE A 107 11.14 3.17 15.28
CA ILE A 107 12.40 3.21 14.52
C ILE A 107 12.14 3.44 13.03
N ALA A 108 11.05 2.89 12.48
CA ALA A 108 10.69 3.03 11.07
C ALA A 108 10.35 4.48 10.72
N GLU A 109 9.48 5.13 11.50
CA GLU A 109 9.07 6.52 11.26
C GLU A 109 10.26 7.46 11.37
N ASN A 110 11.10 7.29 12.39
CA ASN A 110 12.31 8.08 12.53
C ASN A 110 13.26 7.94 11.32
N LYS A 111 13.46 6.72 10.80
CA LYS A 111 14.27 6.48 9.61
C LYS A 111 13.63 7.07 8.34
N CYS A 112 12.32 6.96 8.20
CA CYS A 112 11.55 7.54 7.09
C CYS A 112 11.67 9.06 7.08
N MET A 113 11.46 9.70 8.23
CA MET A 113 11.57 11.15 8.39
C MET A 113 13.00 11.63 8.15
N GLN A 114 14.02 10.95 8.68
CA GLN A 114 15.42 11.26 8.40
C GLN A 114 15.73 11.14 6.91
N THR A 115 15.30 10.08 6.24
CA THR A 115 15.61 9.86 4.81
C THR A 115 14.87 10.88 3.92
N GLY A 116 13.59 11.12 4.22
CA GLY A 116 12.74 12.02 3.44
C GLY A 116 13.01 13.51 3.69
N SER A 117 13.55 13.89 4.84
CA SER A 117 13.88 15.28 5.16
C SER A 117 15.09 15.83 4.38
N HIS A 118 15.84 14.97 3.67
CA HIS A 118 17.04 15.36 2.91
C HIS A 118 16.73 16.00 1.53
N ARG A 119 15.49 16.40 1.24
CA ARG A 119 15.15 17.26 0.09
C ARG A 119 14.55 18.59 0.52
N ARG A 120 15.39 19.44 1.10
CA ARG A 120 15.26 20.90 0.99
C ARG A 120 16.65 21.46 0.67
N VAL A 121 17.03 21.38 -0.59
CA VAL A 121 18.09 22.22 -1.17
C VAL A 121 17.48 22.89 -2.39
#